data_AF-A0A9E5MC26-F1
#
_entry.id   AF-A0A9E5MC26-F1
#
_cell.length_a   1.000
_cell.length_b   1.000
_cell.length_c   1.000
_cell.angle_alpha   90.00
_cell.angle_beta   90.00
_cell.angle_gamma   90.00
#
_symmetry.space_group_name_H-M   'P 1'
#
loop_
_entity.id
_entity.type
_entity.pdbx_description
1 polymer ?
#
loop_
_entity_poly.entity_id
_entity_poly.type
_entity_poly.pdbx_seq_one_letter_code
_entity_poly.pdbx_strand_id
1 'polypeptide(L)'
;MAQLDMTQFSNPLARWNERFSTDDYLFGEKPNQYLANKTPLLQKGKALSIADGEGRNSVWLASQGFEVDAFDFSPIAIAKAKQLAAKHQVAVHFHCSDWQSFDWQANQYDTIAGIFFQFADPEARTKIF
;
A
#
# COMPACT_ATOMS: atom_id res chain seq x y z
N MET A 1 -14.90 -7.70 -34.75
CA MET A 1 -13.65 -6.95 -34.52
C MET A 1 -13.15 -7.35 -33.15
N ALA A 2 -12.06 -8.14 -33.09
CA ALA A 2 -11.57 -8.71 -31.85
C ALA A 2 -11.05 -7.59 -30.93
N GLN A 3 -11.63 -7.53 -29.73
CA GLN A 3 -11.17 -6.69 -28.64
C GLN A 3 -9.75 -7.11 -28.28
N LEU A 4 -8.84 -6.13 -28.16
CA LEU A 4 -7.45 -6.32 -27.76
C LEU A 4 -7.38 -7.12 -26.45
N ASP A 5 -6.87 -8.35 -26.51
CA ASP A 5 -6.37 -9.06 -25.34
C ASP A 5 -5.04 -8.38 -24.94
N MET A 6 -5.16 -7.33 -24.14
CA MET A 6 -4.03 -6.77 -23.41
C MET A 6 -3.63 -7.82 -22.39
N THR A 7 -2.75 -8.74 -22.78
CA THR A 7 -2.20 -9.80 -21.94
C THR A 7 -2.06 -9.32 -20.51
N GLN A 8 -2.98 -9.76 -19.66
CA GLN A 8 -2.89 -9.60 -18.22
C GLN A 8 -1.49 -10.05 -17.81
N PHE A 9 -0.88 -9.34 -16.85
CA PHE A 9 0.28 -9.87 -16.15
C PHE A 9 -0.08 -11.31 -15.72
N SER A 10 0.51 -12.32 -16.35
CA SER A 10 0.00 -13.70 -16.26
C SER A 10 0.07 -14.29 -14.85
N ASN A 11 0.83 -13.66 -13.96
CA ASN A 11 0.82 -13.90 -12.52
C ASN A 11 1.47 -12.72 -11.75
N PRO A 12 0.71 -11.65 -11.41
CA PRO A 12 1.29 -10.46 -10.78
C PRO A 12 1.80 -10.77 -9.36
N LEU A 13 1.13 -11.66 -8.63
CA LEU A 13 1.50 -12.04 -7.27
C LEU A 13 2.86 -12.73 -7.24
N ALA A 14 3.09 -13.75 -8.08
CA ALA A 14 4.37 -14.46 -8.12
C ALA A 14 5.53 -13.50 -8.45
N ARG A 15 5.32 -12.60 -9.43
CA ARG A 15 6.32 -11.61 -9.83
C ARG A 15 6.67 -10.64 -8.69
N TRP A 16 5.68 -10.16 -7.95
CA TRP A 16 5.94 -9.26 -6.82
C TRP A 16 6.57 -9.99 -5.63
N ASN A 17 6.13 -11.22 -5.32
CA ASN A 17 6.76 -12.05 -4.31
C ASN A 17 8.25 -12.26 -4.59
N GLU A 18 8.62 -12.59 -5.84
CA GLU A 18 10.02 -12.73 -6.25
C GLU A 18 10.81 -11.45 -5.97
N ARG A 19 10.27 -10.29 -6.35
CA ARG A 19 10.93 -8.98 -6.13
C ARG A 19 11.07 -8.62 -4.65
N PHE A 20 10.14 -9.01 -3.79
CA PHE A 20 10.18 -8.74 -2.35
C PHE A 20 11.01 -9.76 -1.56
N SER A 21 11.41 -10.87 -2.17
CA SER A 21 12.16 -11.96 -1.52
C SER A 21 13.63 -11.65 -1.24
N THR A 22 14.08 -10.42 -1.49
CA THR A 22 15.42 -9.95 -1.10
C THR A 22 15.47 -9.59 0.38
N ASP A 23 16.66 -9.66 0.98
CA ASP A 23 16.86 -9.22 2.37
C ASP A 23 16.60 -7.71 2.53
N ASP A 24 17.12 -6.90 1.60
CA ASP A 24 16.92 -5.46 1.58
C ASP A 24 15.49 -5.07 1.18
N TYR A 25 15.02 -3.92 1.67
CA TYR A 25 13.76 -3.30 1.24
C TYR A 25 13.88 -2.80 -0.20
N LEU A 26 13.08 -3.36 -1.11
CA LEU A 26 13.13 -3.09 -2.56
C LEU A 26 13.00 -1.60 -2.89
N PHE A 27 12.17 -0.88 -2.15
CA PHE A 27 11.96 0.56 -2.32
C PHE A 27 12.55 1.42 -1.20
N GLY A 28 13.40 0.81 -0.36
CA GLY A 28 13.94 1.40 0.85
C GLY A 28 12.90 1.63 1.94
N GLU A 29 13.38 2.04 3.12
CA GLU A 29 12.56 2.19 4.32
C GLU A 29 11.97 3.59 4.52
N LYS A 30 12.54 4.60 3.86
CA LYS A 30 12.06 5.98 3.94
C LYS A 30 10.74 6.13 3.16
N PRO A 31 9.81 6.99 3.61
CA PRO A 31 8.57 7.23 2.86
C PRO A 31 8.87 7.74 1.46
N ASN A 32 7.90 7.59 0.56
CA ASN A 32 7.96 8.30 -0.70
C ASN A 32 8.05 9.82 -0.45
N GLN A 33 9.00 10.48 -1.11
CA GLN A 33 9.27 11.91 -0.91
C GLN A 33 8.05 12.79 -1.24
N TYR A 34 7.23 12.40 -2.22
CA TYR A 34 5.99 13.11 -2.52
C TYR A 34 5.05 13.09 -1.32
N LEU A 35 4.79 11.92 -0.72
CA LEU A 35 3.93 11.80 0.45
C LEU A 35 4.46 12.64 1.61
N ALA A 36 5.75 12.54 1.91
CA ALA A 36 6.39 13.33 2.97
C ALA A 36 6.25 14.85 2.71
N ASN A 37 6.38 15.31 1.47
CA ASN A 37 6.20 16.71 1.11
C ASN A 37 4.74 17.19 1.18
N LYS A 38 3.77 16.27 1.16
CA LYS A 38 2.34 16.58 1.30
C LYS A 38 1.83 16.49 2.73
N THR A 39 2.69 16.23 3.72
CA THR A 39 2.32 16.19 5.15
C THR A 39 1.38 17.32 5.60
N PRO A 40 1.59 18.60 5.21
CA PRO A 40 0.71 19.69 5.64
C PRO A 40 -0.73 19.61 5.12
N LEU A 41 -0.98 18.78 4.11
CA LEU A 41 -2.31 18.56 3.52
C LEU A 41 -3.02 17.33 4.11
N LEU A 42 -2.32 16.52 4.90
CA LEU A 42 -2.88 15.28 5.45
C LEU A 42 -3.75 15.60 6.67
N GLN A 43 -4.99 15.11 6.67
CA GLN A 43 -5.88 15.21 7.82
C GLN A 43 -5.54 14.12 8.83
N LYS A 44 -5.15 14.51 10.04
CA LYS A 44 -4.85 13.58 11.15
C LYS A 44 -6.10 12.77 11.51
N GLY A 45 -5.88 11.51 11.88
CA GLY A 45 -6.94 10.55 12.18
C GLY A 45 -6.58 9.18 11.60
N LYS A 46 -7.56 8.54 10.96
CA LYS A 46 -7.38 7.23 10.31
C LYS A 46 -6.81 7.40 8.90
N ALA A 47 -5.76 6.67 8.59
CA ALA A 47 -5.13 6.66 7.28
C ALA A 47 -5.12 5.26 6.65
N LEU A 48 -5.37 5.20 5.34
CA LEU A 48 -5.20 3.99 4.54
C LEU A 48 -3.99 4.14 3.60
N SER A 49 -3.05 3.18 3.63
CA SER A 49 -2.01 3.06 2.62
C SER A 49 -2.34 1.92 1.65
N ILE A 50 -2.56 2.25 0.38
CA ILE A 50 -3.03 1.33 -0.66
C ILE A 50 -1.85 0.62 -1.32
N ALA A 51 -1.90 -0.71 -1.38
CA ALA A 51 -0.88 -1.55 -2.02
C ALA A 51 0.54 -1.14 -1.59
N ASP A 52 0.73 -1.06 -0.28
CA ASP A 52 1.87 -0.37 0.33
C ASP A 52 3.19 -1.17 0.28
N GLY A 53 3.15 -2.38 -0.28
CA GLY A 53 4.29 -3.28 -0.34
C GLY A 53 4.92 -3.53 1.02
N GLU A 54 6.20 -3.20 1.14
CA GLU A 54 7.01 -3.46 2.35
C GLU A 54 6.83 -2.39 3.44
N GLY A 55 5.82 -1.53 3.34
CA GLY A 55 5.34 -0.72 4.47
C GLY A 55 5.99 0.66 4.65
N ARG A 56 6.87 1.11 3.75
CA ARG A 56 7.65 2.35 3.95
C ARG A 56 6.78 3.60 4.17
N ASN A 57 5.58 3.65 3.59
CA ASN A 57 4.69 4.80 3.74
C ASN A 57 3.77 4.62 4.95
N SER A 58 3.17 3.45 5.15
CA SER A 58 2.29 3.18 6.29
C SER A 58 3.02 3.29 7.63
N VAL A 59 4.24 2.74 7.72
CA VAL A 59 5.10 2.87 8.91
C VAL A 59 5.45 4.33 9.17
N TRP A 60 5.78 5.08 8.12
CA TRP A 60 6.05 6.51 8.28
C TRP A 60 4.79 7.26 8.72
N LEU A 61 3.62 7.03 8.13
CA LEU A 61 2.36 7.64 8.57
C LEU A 61 2.08 7.33 10.05
N ALA A 62 2.25 6.08 10.47
CA ALA A 62 2.08 5.70 11.87
C ALA A 62 3.08 6.45 12.79
N SER A 63 4.33 6.63 12.35
CA SER A 63 5.32 7.46 13.08
C SER A 63 4.94 8.94 13.18
N GLN A 64 4.08 9.43 12.29
CA GLN A 64 3.52 10.77 12.34
C GLN A 64 2.27 10.85 13.26
N GLY A 65 1.86 9.75 13.90
CA GLY A 65 0.73 9.71 14.82
C GLY A 65 -0.63 9.47 14.17
N PHE A 66 -0.67 8.84 12.99
CA PHE A 66 -1.92 8.37 12.38
C PHE A 66 -2.26 6.97 12.91
N GLU A 67 -3.56 6.64 12.97
CA GLU A 67 -4.02 5.24 13.05
C GLU A 67 -4.03 4.69 11.62
N VAL A 68 -3.21 3.69 11.32
CA VAL A 68 -2.94 3.29 9.93
C VAL A 68 -3.41 1.87 9.65
N ASP A 69 -4.28 1.76 8.66
CA ASP A 69 -4.55 0.51 7.96
C ASP A 69 -3.72 0.49 6.66
N ALA A 70 -3.19 -0.66 6.28
CA ALA A 70 -2.44 -0.82 5.04
C ALA A 70 -2.68 -2.21 4.47
N PHE A 71 -2.76 -2.31 3.15
CA PHE A 71 -2.86 -3.61 2.50
C PHE A 71 -1.86 -3.76 1.36
N ASP A 72 -1.45 -4.99 1.14
CA ASP A 72 -0.74 -5.45 -0.05
C ASP A 72 -1.08 -6.93 -0.28
N PHE A 73 -1.22 -7.32 -1.54
CA PHE A 73 -1.53 -8.71 -1.90
C PHE A 73 -0.37 -9.68 -1.69
N SER A 74 0.86 -9.20 -1.47
CA SER A 74 2.04 -10.02 -1.28
C SER A 74 2.23 -10.37 0.21
N PRO A 75 2.14 -11.65 0.61
CA PRO A 75 2.41 -12.05 1.99
C PRO A 75 3.88 -11.79 2.39
N ILE A 76 4.80 -11.81 1.43
CA ILE A 76 6.23 -11.50 1.65
C ILE A 76 6.41 -10.02 1.98
N ALA A 77 5.76 -9.14 1.22
CA ALA A 77 5.79 -7.71 1.48
C ALA A 77 5.18 -7.37 2.85
N ILE A 78 4.04 -7.99 3.19
CA ILE A 78 3.38 -7.82 4.50
C ILE A 78 4.29 -8.29 5.66
N ALA A 79 5.03 -9.38 5.49
CA ALA A 79 5.97 -9.83 6.51
C ALA A 79 7.08 -8.79 6.75
N LYS A 80 7.66 -8.23 5.69
CA LYS A 80 8.69 -7.18 5.78
C LYS A 80 8.13 -5.86 6.31
N ALA A 81 6.89 -5.52 5.98
CA ALA A 81 6.19 -4.34 6.51
C ALA A 81 5.98 -4.44 8.03
N LYS A 82 5.60 -5.62 8.53
CA LYS A 82 5.50 -5.89 9.98
C LYS A 82 6.86 -5.76 10.68
N GLN A 83 7.93 -6.27 10.06
CA GLN A 83 9.29 -6.10 10.58
C GLN A 83 9.69 -4.62 10.63
N LEU A 84 9.35 -3.84 9.60
CA LEU A 84 9.64 -2.41 9.55
C LEU A 84 8.87 -1.65 10.63
N ALA A 85 7.58 -1.95 10.81
CA ALA A 85 6.76 -1.37 11.86
C ALA A 85 7.35 -1.66 13.26
N ALA A 86 7.77 -2.91 13.51
CA ALA A 86 8.42 -3.29 14.76
C ALA A 86 9.75 -2.56 14.97
N LYS A 87 10.59 -2.44 13.92
CA LYS A 87 11.85 -1.68 13.95
C LYS A 87 11.64 -0.22 14.35
N HIS A 88 10.56 0.39 13.87
CA HIS A 88 10.20 1.78 14.16
C HIS A 88 9.32 1.95 15.40
N GLN A 89 8.97 0.86 16.09
CA GLN A 89 8.14 0.86 17.30
C GLN A 89 6.77 1.51 17.10
N VAL A 90 6.15 1.27 15.93
CA VAL A 90 4.81 1.75 15.60
C VAL A 90 3.87 0.60 15.28
N ALA A 91 2.56 0.84 15.42
CA ALA A 91 1.53 -0.11 15.04
C ALA A 91 0.91 0.29 13.70
N VAL A 92 0.70 -0.69 12.83
CA VAL A 92 -0.04 -0.58 11.56
C VAL A 92 -0.89 -1.84 11.43
N HIS A 93 -2.16 -1.70 11.07
CA HIS A 93 -3.02 -2.84 10.80
C HIS A 93 -2.82 -3.29 9.35
N PHE A 94 -2.02 -4.34 9.19
CA PHE A 94 -1.69 -4.89 7.88
C PHE A 94 -2.68 -5.96 7.42
N HIS A 95 -3.22 -5.79 6.22
CA HIS A 95 -4.08 -6.75 5.54
C HIS A 95 -3.36 -7.35 4.34
N CYS A 96 -3.27 -8.69 4.30
CA CYS A 96 -2.76 -9.38 3.11
C CYS A 96 -3.93 -9.63 2.16
N SER A 97 -4.20 -8.67 1.27
CA SER A 97 -5.31 -8.73 0.33
C SER A 97 -4.99 -7.95 -0.95
N ASP A 98 -5.62 -8.33 -2.05
CA ASP A 98 -5.72 -7.43 -3.20
C ASP A 98 -6.78 -6.34 -2.95
N TRP A 99 -6.84 -5.37 -3.86
CA TRP A 99 -7.78 -4.25 -3.75
C TRP A 99 -9.24 -4.67 -3.98
N GLN A 100 -9.50 -5.80 -4.65
CA GLN A 100 -10.87 -6.26 -4.93
C GLN A 100 -11.48 -6.93 -3.69
N SER A 101 -10.62 -7.55 -2.87
CA SER A 101 -10.98 -8.29 -1.67
C SER A 101 -10.82 -7.46 -0.39
N PHE A 102 -10.25 -6.26 -0.48
CA PHE A 102 -10.19 -5.33 0.64
C PHE A 102 -11.60 -4.87 1.03
N ASP A 103 -11.88 -4.81 2.33
CA ASP A 103 -13.19 -4.40 2.85
C ASP A 103 -13.33 -2.87 2.80
N TRP A 104 -13.80 -2.37 1.66
CA TRP A 104 -14.02 -0.94 1.46
C TRP A 104 -15.27 -0.47 2.22
N GLN A 105 -15.06 0.34 3.27
CA GLN A 105 -16.12 1.00 3.99
C GLN A 105 -16.14 2.51 3.70
N ALA A 106 -17.31 3.04 3.38
CA ALA A 106 -17.47 4.47 3.13
C ALA A 106 -17.16 5.29 4.40
N ASN A 107 -16.49 6.44 4.21
CA ASN A 107 -16.18 7.42 5.28
C ASN A 107 -15.32 6.86 6.43
N GLN A 108 -14.46 5.87 6.17
CA GLN A 108 -13.62 5.23 7.19
C GLN A 108 -12.28 5.95 7.44
N TYR A 109 -11.76 6.66 6.44
CA TYR A 109 -10.41 7.23 6.46
C TYR A 109 -10.43 8.74 6.23
N ASP A 110 -9.64 9.46 7.03
CA ASP A 110 -9.37 10.90 6.88
C ASP A 110 -8.32 11.16 5.80
N THR A 111 -7.38 10.21 5.62
CA THR A 111 -6.29 10.29 4.65
C THR A 111 -6.16 8.97 3.89
N ILE A 112 -6.13 9.02 2.56
CA ILE A 112 -5.83 7.83 1.74
C ILE A 112 -4.55 8.11 0.93
N ALA A 113 -3.52 7.31 1.17
CA ALA A 113 -2.24 7.38 0.48
C ALA A 113 -2.14 6.27 -0.57
N GLY A 114 -2.33 6.65 -1.83
CA GLY A 114 -2.10 5.78 -2.98
C GLY A 114 -0.83 6.19 -3.74
N ILE A 115 0.29 5.52 -3.48
CA ILE A 115 1.60 5.90 -4.04
C ILE A 115 2.06 4.86 -5.06
N PHE A 116 1.92 5.22 -6.34
CA PHE A 116 2.43 4.46 -7.48
C PHE A 116 1.96 2.98 -7.55
N PHE A 117 0.65 2.79 -7.59
CA PHE A 117 0.04 1.49 -7.88
C PHE A 117 -0.44 1.42 -9.34
N GLN A 118 -0.24 0.28 -10.00
CA GLN A 118 -0.41 0.12 -11.46
C GLN A 118 -1.44 -0.94 -11.85
N PHE A 119 -2.50 -1.11 -11.05
CA PHE A 119 -3.53 -2.13 -11.29
C PHE A 119 -4.93 -1.56 -11.52
N ALA A 120 -5.14 -0.25 -11.35
CA ALA A 120 -6.46 0.36 -11.48
C ALA A 120 -6.56 1.21 -12.75
N ASP A 121 -7.43 0.77 -13.66
CA ASP A 121 -7.92 1.57 -14.77
C ASP A 121 -8.81 2.74 -14.26
N PRO A 122 -9.27 3.65 -15.14
CA PRO A 122 -10.09 4.79 -14.70
C PRO A 122 -11.39 4.42 -13.98
N GLU A 123 -12.06 3.33 -14.37
CA GLU A 123 -13.32 2.91 -13.74
C GLU A 123 -13.06 2.35 -12.34
N ALA A 124 -12.06 1.49 -12.19
CA ALA A 124 -11.65 0.92 -10.91
C ALA A 124 -11.27 2.00 -9.88
N ARG A 125 -10.66 3.12 -10.32
CA ARG A 125 -10.29 4.24 -9.43
C ARG A 125 -11.48 4.88 -8.73
N THR A 126 -12.67 4.87 -9.32
CA THR A 126 -13.90 5.43 -8.72
C THR A 126 -14.42 4.64 -7.53
N LYS A 127 -13.95 3.39 -7.37
CA LYS A 127 -14.25 2.56 -6.19
C LYS A 127 -13.20 2.72 -5.08
N ILE A 128 -12.04 3.28 -5.42
CA ILE A 128 -10.87 3.41 -4.54
C ILE A 128 -10.83 4.80 -3.87
N PHE A 129 -11.24 5.85 -4.60
CA PHE A 129 -11.25 7.26 -4.18
C PHE A 129 -12.66 7.84 -4.24
#